data_AF-A2SEM4-F1
#
_entry.id   AF-A2SEM4-F1
#
_cell.length_a   1.000
_cell.length_b   1.000
_cell.length_c   1.000
_cell.angle_alpha   90.00
_cell.angle_beta   90.00
_cell.angle_gamma   90.00
#
_symmetry.space_group_name_H-M   'P 1'
#
loop_
_entity.id
_entity.type
_entity.pdbx_description
1 polymer ?
#
loop_
_entity_poly.entity_id
_entity_poly.type
_entity_poly.pdbx_seq_one_letter_code
_entity_poly.pdbx_strand_id
1 'polypeptide(L)'
;MRAAVENPAVSLIRRLQVIRFPLVVSVIFHHNGMGTVRLADGVNMSAGPLSLWAQFIQGFISYGLGGIRMPTFFLISGYLFFTGFDRGGDWLSKKLASRTRSVLFPLLIWNAIAIVLLLIAQNAGPTRVLFSGAGAWSQSIIGFGWFDYVNALLGIRSDPILYPLWFLRDLFLMCLLAPVYFVLPRIVQHVLGKR
;
A
#
# COMPACT_ATOMS: atom_id res chain seq x y z
N MET A 1 -27.75 27.71 24.53
CA MET A 1 -26.65 27.09 23.77
C MET A 1 -27.23 26.33 22.59
N ARG A 2 -27.23 26.90 21.38
CA ARG A 2 -27.61 26.16 20.16
C ARG A 2 -26.40 25.32 19.75
N ALA A 3 -26.52 23.99 19.82
CA ALA A 3 -25.55 23.11 19.20
C ALA A 3 -25.49 23.48 17.70
N ALA A 4 -24.32 23.92 17.23
CA ALA A 4 -24.13 24.17 15.81
C ALA A 4 -24.38 22.85 15.08
N VAL A 5 -25.38 22.83 14.20
CA VAL A 5 -25.66 21.67 13.34
C VAL A 5 -24.46 21.52 12.42
N GLU A 6 -23.58 20.57 12.76
CA GLU A 6 -22.35 20.31 12.03
C GLU A 6 -22.71 19.87 10.60
N ASN A 7 -22.03 20.44 9.61
CA ASN A 7 -22.30 20.10 8.20
C ASN A 7 -22.15 18.57 8.01
N PRO A 8 -23.16 17.88 7.43
CA PRO A 8 -23.16 16.43 7.27
C PRO A 8 -21.87 15.91 6.60
N ALA A 9 -21.33 16.65 5.62
CA ALA A 9 -20.10 16.29 4.92
C ALA A 9 -18.85 16.37 5.83
N VAL A 10 -18.79 17.37 6.71
CA VAL A 10 -17.71 17.53 7.70
C VAL A 10 -17.78 16.41 8.73
N SER A 11 -18.98 16.09 9.21
CA SER A 11 -19.20 14.99 10.16
C SER A 11 -18.80 13.63 9.55
N LEU A 12 -19.08 13.42 8.26
CA LEU A 12 -18.75 12.19 7.54
C LEU A 12 -17.23 12.02 7.40
N ILE A 13 -16.51 13.06 6.98
CA ILE A 13 -15.04 13.03 6.85
C ILE A 13 -14.40 12.71 8.20
N ARG A 14 -14.91 13.31 9.28
CA ARG A 14 -14.43 13.05 10.64
C ARG A 14 -14.62 11.59 11.07
N ARG A 15 -15.81 11.02 10.81
CA ARG A 15 -16.10 9.60 11.07
C ARG A 15 -15.15 8.67 10.29
N LEU A 16 -14.91 8.99 9.01
CA LEU A 16 -13.96 8.24 8.19
C LEU A 16 -12.53 8.33 8.73
N GLN A 17 -12.10 9.48 9.25
CA GLN A 17 -10.77 9.64 9.84
C GLN A 17 -10.58 8.79 11.11
N VAL A 18 -11.60 8.69 11.96
CA VAL A 18 -11.54 7.86 13.19
C VAL A 18 -11.35 6.38 12.83
N ILE A 19 -11.98 5.90 11.77
CA ILE A 19 -11.85 4.50 11.31
C ILE A 19 -10.45 4.22 10.75
N ARG A 20 -9.72 5.23 10.23
CA ARG A 20 -8.38 5.00 9.66
C ARG A 20 -7.39 4.49 10.68
N PHE A 21 -7.45 4.96 11.93
CA PHE A 21 -6.49 4.56 12.96
C PHE A 21 -6.50 3.05 13.25
N PRO A 22 -7.63 2.41 13.64
CA PRO A 22 -7.65 0.97 13.87
C PRO A 22 -7.33 0.17 12.61
N LEU A 23 -7.69 0.71 11.43
CA LEU A 23 -7.30 0.11 10.15
C LEU A 23 -5.77 0.15 9.93
N VAL A 24 -5.10 1.27 10.20
CA VAL A 24 -3.63 1.37 10.10
C VAL A 24 -2.94 0.42 11.09
N VAL A 25 -3.41 0.36 12.34
CA VAL A 25 -2.90 -0.61 13.32
C VAL A 25 -3.03 -2.04 12.79
N SER A 26 -4.18 -2.37 12.21
CA SER A 26 -4.41 -3.67 11.59
C SER A 26 -3.44 -3.93 10.42
N VAL A 27 -3.07 -2.92 9.60
CA VAL A 27 -2.02 -3.04 8.56
C VAL A 27 -0.73 -3.53 9.19
N ILE A 28 -0.27 -2.85 10.23
CA ILE A 28 1.01 -3.12 10.87
C ILE A 28 1.01 -4.54 11.44
N PHE A 29 -0.02 -4.91 12.20
CA PHE A 29 -0.11 -6.25 12.79
C PHE A 29 -0.14 -7.37 11.74
N HIS A 30 -0.84 -7.16 10.63
CA HIS A 30 -0.88 -8.12 9.53
C HIS A 30 0.51 -8.34 8.90
N HIS A 31 1.29 -7.28 8.71
CA HIS A 31 2.65 -7.38 8.15
C HIS A 31 3.71 -7.81 9.17
N ASN A 32 3.38 -7.78 10.46
CA ASN A 32 4.22 -8.29 11.56
C ASN A 32 3.66 -9.60 12.14
N GLY A 33 2.79 -10.30 11.39
CA GLY A 33 2.22 -11.59 11.77
C GLY A 33 3.32 -12.62 12.03
N MET A 34 3.06 -13.57 12.94
CA MET A 34 4.01 -14.59 13.41
C MET A 34 4.64 -15.35 12.24
N GLY A 35 5.83 -14.90 11.84
CA GLY A 35 6.62 -15.51 10.77
C GLY A 35 7.86 -16.14 11.36
N THR A 36 8.21 -17.32 10.85
CA THR A 36 9.57 -17.84 10.97
C THR A 36 10.49 -16.95 10.11
N VAL A 37 11.45 -16.28 10.74
CA VAL A 37 12.52 -15.58 10.02
C VAL A 37 13.52 -16.64 9.58
N ARG A 38 13.70 -16.81 8.27
CA ARG A 38 14.70 -17.72 7.72
C ARG A 38 16.02 -16.97 7.52
N LEU A 39 17.05 -17.40 8.23
CA LEU A 39 18.40 -16.88 8.12
C LEU A 39 19.13 -17.46 6.90
N ALA A 40 20.22 -16.81 6.49
CA ALA A 40 20.99 -17.18 5.30
C ALA A 40 21.69 -18.54 5.42
N ASP A 41 21.92 -19.01 6.64
CA ASP A 41 22.47 -20.33 6.97
C ASP A 41 21.41 -21.44 6.98
N GLY A 42 20.17 -21.13 6.62
CA GLY A 42 19.05 -22.08 6.62
C GLY A 42 18.39 -22.26 7.99
N VAL A 43 18.83 -21.54 9.02
CA VAL A 43 18.22 -21.59 10.35
C VAL A 43 16.91 -20.79 10.35
N ASN A 44 15.83 -21.39 10.85
CA ASN A 44 14.55 -20.70 11.04
C ASN A 44 14.45 -20.22 12.49
N MET A 45 14.34 -18.90 12.68
CA MET A 45 14.01 -18.29 13.97
C MET A 45 12.50 -18.09 14.05
N SER A 46 11.85 -18.78 14.98
CA SER A 46 10.44 -18.53 15.31
C SER A 46 10.36 -17.73 16.60
N ALA A 47 9.36 -16.85 16.70
CA ALA A 47 8.91 -16.41 18.02
C ALA A 47 8.47 -17.66 18.82
N GLY A 48 8.81 -17.70 20.12
CA GLY A 48 8.39 -18.77 21.02
C GLY A 48 6.86 -18.88 21.12
N PRO A 49 6.34 -19.95 21.75
CA PRO A 49 4.90 -20.17 21.84
C PRO A 49 4.22 -18.99 22.54
N LEU A 50 3.31 -18.31 21.84
CA LEU A 50 2.45 -17.28 22.42
C LEU A 50 1.32 -17.92 23.23
N SER A 51 0.85 -17.22 24.26
CA SER A 51 -0.38 -17.62 24.97
C SER A 51 -1.58 -17.62 24.02
N LEU A 52 -2.59 -18.44 24.33
CA LEU A 52 -3.82 -18.54 23.53
C LEU A 52 -4.50 -17.17 23.32
N TRP A 53 -4.48 -16.33 24.36
CA TRP A 53 -5.02 -14.97 24.31
C TRP A 53 -4.24 -14.06 23.36
N ALA A 54 -2.91 -14.14 23.36
CA ALA A 54 -2.09 -13.36 22.44
C ALA A 54 -2.31 -13.78 20.98
N GLN A 55 -2.42 -15.09 20.72
CA GLN A 55 -2.76 -15.62 19.39
C GLN A 55 -4.14 -15.15 18.93
N PHE A 56 -5.14 -15.17 19.82
CA PHE A 56 -6.49 -14.69 19.50
C PHE A 56 -6.50 -13.19 19.16
N ILE A 57 -5.91 -12.35 20.01
CA ILE A 57 -5.87 -10.89 19.80
C ILE A 57 -5.13 -10.58 18.49
N GLN A 58 -3.98 -11.20 18.27
CA GLN A 58 -3.21 -11.00 17.04
C GLN A 58 -3.98 -11.48 15.82
N GLY A 59 -4.62 -12.65 15.86
CA GLY A 59 -5.42 -13.18 14.75
C GLY A 59 -6.61 -12.28 14.42
N PHE A 60 -7.32 -11.81 15.44
CA PHE A 60 -8.46 -10.90 15.28
C PHE A 60 -8.05 -9.56 14.63
N ILE A 61 -6.96 -8.95 15.09
CA ILE A 61 -6.47 -7.68 14.54
C ILE A 61 -5.87 -7.87 13.14
N SER A 62 -5.07 -8.93 12.94
CA SER A 62 -4.32 -9.16 11.70
C SER A 62 -5.21 -9.63 10.55
N TYR A 63 -6.19 -10.50 10.83
CA TYR A 63 -7.02 -11.13 9.81
C TYR A 63 -8.48 -10.65 9.86
N GLY A 64 -9.06 -10.53 11.06
CA GLY A 64 -10.45 -10.06 11.23
C GLY A 64 -10.64 -8.63 10.70
N LEU A 65 -9.94 -7.66 11.31
CA LEU A 65 -9.95 -6.28 10.81
C LEU A 65 -9.16 -6.11 9.50
N GLY A 66 -8.22 -7.02 9.24
CA GLY A 66 -7.40 -7.02 8.02
C GLY A 66 -8.20 -7.15 6.72
N GLY A 67 -9.29 -7.91 6.72
CA GLY A 67 -10.11 -8.15 5.52
C GLY A 67 -10.84 -6.92 4.98
N ILE A 68 -11.34 -6.05 5.87
CA ILE A 68 -12.15 -4.88 5.48
C ILE A 68 -11.27 -3.64 5.22
N ARG A 69 -10.06 -3.66 5.75
CA ARG A 69 -9.10 -2.56 5.71
C ARG A 69 -8.75 -2.09 4.31
N MET A 70 -8.28 -3.00 3.46
CA MET A 70 -7.79 -2.62 2.13
C MET A 70 -8.94 -2.06 1.26
N PRO A 71 -10.10 -2.75 1.12
CA PRO A 71 -11.24 -2.19 0.40
C PRO A 71 -11.69 -0.82 0.93
N THR A 72 -11.68 -0.64 2.25
CA THR A 72 -12.11 0.61 2.89
C THR A 72 -11.16 1.76 2.55
N PHE A 73 -9.85 1.55 2.62
CA PHE A 73 -8.89 2.59 2.25
C PHE A 73 -8.95 2.95 0.76
N PHE A 74 -9.14 1.97 -0.12
CA PHE A 74 -9.35 2.23 -1.54
C PHE A 74 -10.64 3.03 -1.80
N LEU A 75 -11.74 2.64 -1.16
CA LEU A 75 -13.03 3.33 -1.29
C LEU A 75 -12.97 4.78 -0.80
N ILE A 76 -12.39 5.01 0.39
CA ILE A 76 -12.20 6.37 0.93
C ILE A 76 -11.33 7.20 -0.01
N SER A 77 -10.24 6.63 -0.52
CA SER A 77 -9.31 7.36 -1.38
C SER A 77 -9.92 7.68 -2.74
N GLY A 78 -10.69 6.75 -3.32
CA GLY A 78 -11.46 6.96 -4.55
C GLY A 78 -12.53 8.05 -4.36
N TYR A 79 -13.32 8.00 -3.29
CA TYR A 79 -14.29 9.04 -2.96
C TYR A 79 -13.62 10.41 -2.85
N LEU A 80 -12.52 10.52 -2.10
CA LEU A 80 -11.76 11.76 -1.93
C LEU A 80 -11.03 12.21 -3.20
N PHE A 81 -10.77 11.32 -4.16
CA PHE A 81 -10.19 11.69 -5.44
C PHE A 81 -11.18 12.56 -6.22
N PHE A 82 -12.44 12.13 -6.31
CA PHE A 82 -13.52 12.79 -7.05
C PHE A 82 -14.23 13.93 -6.29
N THR A 83 -13.78 14.30 -5.08
CA THR A 83 -14.32 15.50 -4.42
C THR A 83 -13.94 16.77 -5.20
N GLY A 84 -14.93 17.64 -5.40
CA GLY A 84 -14.78 18.86 -6.22
C GLY A 84 -14.52 18.54 -7.68
N PHE A 85 -15.15 17.49 -8.20
CA PHE A 85 -14.99 17.05 -9.58
C PHE A 85 -15.44 18.12 -10.59
N ASP A 86 -14.57 18.41 -11.56
CA ASP A 86 -14.84 19.27 -12.70
C ASP A 86 -14.44 18.56 -13.99
N ARG A 87 -15.38 18.48 -14.94
CA ARG A 87 -15.22 17.79 -16.24
C ARG A 87 -14.44 18.60 -17.27
N GLY A 88 -14.44 19.93 -17.17
CA GLY A 88 -14.00 20.81 -18.25
C GLY A 88 -12.62 21.43 -18.05
N GLY A 89 -12.07 21.38 -16.84
CA GLY A 89 -10.80 22.03 -16.48
C GLY A 89 -9.59 21.10 -16.46
N ASP A 90 -8.46 21.65 -16.04
CA ASP A 90 -7.22 20.96 -15.70
C ASP A 90 -7.31 20.18 -14.36
N TRP A 91 -8.52 19.87 -13.91
CA TRP A 91 -8.81 19.21 -12.65
C TRP A 91 -8.09 17.86 -12.54
N LEU A 92 -8.17 17.03 -13.58
CA LEU A 92 -7.60 15.69 -13.58
C LEU A 92 -6.07 15.74 -13.55
N SER A 93 -5.44 16.62 -14.35
CA SER A 93 -4.00 16.77 -14.38
C SER A 93 -3.47 17.32 -13.05
N LYS A 94 -4.15 18.32 -12.44
CA LYS A 94 -3.84 18.82 -11.10
C LYS A 94 -3.95 17.74 -10.02
N LYS A 95 -5.02 16.93 -10.05
CA LYS A 95 -5.20 15.81 -9.12
C LYS A 95 -4.10 14.77 -9.28
N LEU A 96 -3.80 14.36 -10.51
CA LEU A 96 -2.73 13.39 -10.80
C LEU A 96 -1.36 13.92 -10.36
N ALA A 97 -1.03 15.18 -10.65
CA ALA A 97 0.22 15.80 -10.20
C ALA A 97 0.34 15.81 -8.67
N SER A 98 -0.74 16.14 -7.96
CA SER A 98 -0.79 16.07 -6.49
C SER A 98 -0.59 14.64 -5.97
N ARG A 99 -1.20 13.64 -6.61
CA ARG A 99 -1.03 12.22 -6.24
C ARG A 99 0.36 11.68 -6.57
N THR A 100 0.97 12.13 -7.65
CA THR A 100 2.38 11.82 -7.95
C THR A 100 3.27 12.29 -6.80
N ARG A 101 3.08 13.51 -6.29
CA ARG A 101 3.86 14.03 -5.18
C ARG A 101 3.55 13.38 -3.82
N SER A 102 2.30 13.01 -3.58
CA SER A 102 1.86 12.47 -2.27
C SER A 102 1.87 10.95 -2.16
N VAL A 103 1.93 10.22 -3.27
CA VAL A 103 1.85 8.76 -3.32
C VAL A 103 3.04 8.16 -4.07
N LEU A 104 3.23 8.50 -5.35
CA LEU A 104 4.30 7.90 -6.17
C LEU A 104 5.70 8.29 -5.67
N PHE A 105 5.90 9.57 -5.34
CA PHE A 105 7.20 10.05 -4.89
C PHE A 105 7.63 9.41 -3.54
N PRO A 106 6.77 9.34 -2.50
CA PRO A 106 7.07 8.55 -1.30
C PRO A 106 7.33 7.08 -1.59
N LEU A 107 6.55 6.44 -2.48
CA LEU A 107 6.77 5.05 -2.87
C LEU A 107 8.19 4.84 -3.41
N LEU A 108 8.63 5.69 -4.34
CA LEU A 108 9.95 5.59 -4.95
C LEU A 108 11.08 5.86 -3.96
N ILE A 109 10.96 6.89 -3.12
CA ILE A 109 11.99 7.23 -2.14
C ILE A 109 12.17 6.10 -1.13
N TRP A 110 11.08 5.61 -0.54
CA TRP A 110 11.19 4.59 0.50
C TRP A 110 11.73 3.27 -0.03
N ASN A 111 11.31 2.86 -1.23
CA ASN A 111 11.89 1.67 -1.86
C ASN A 111 13.35 1.88 -2.26
N ALA A 112 13.73 3.07 -2.75
CA ALA A 112 15.14 3.37 -3.04
C ALA A 112 16.02 3.32 -1.79
N ILE A 113 15.54 3.90 -0.68
CA ILE A 113 16.21 3.81 0.63
C ILE A 113 16.34 2.34 1.04
N ALA A 114 15.29 1.53 0.91
CA ALA A 114 15.34 0.12 1.27
C ALA A 114 16.34 -0.67 0.41
N ILE A 115 16.45 -0.40 -0.89
CA ILE A 115 17.48 -1.00 -1.76
C ILE A 115 18.87 -0.66 -1.25
N VAL A 116 19.14 0.60 -0.92
CA VAL A 116 20.45 1.03 -0.40
C VAL A 116 20.74 0.37 0.94
N LEU A 117 19.77 0.34 1.86
CA LEU A 117 19.93 -0.30 3.17
C LEU A 117 20.19 -1.80 3.04
N LEU A 118 19.47 -2.49 2.15
CA LEU A 118 19.69 -3.92 1.92
C LEU A 118 21.03 -4.19 1.22
N LEU A 119 21.46 -3.33 0.30
CA LEU A 119 22.80 -3.40 -0.29
C LEU A 119 23.87 -3.32 0.79
N ILE A 120 23.78 -2.36 1.71
CA ILE A 120 24.71 -2.23 2.84
C ILE A 120 24.62 -3.47 3.74
N ALA A 121 23.41 -3.89 4.11
CA ALA A 121 23.20 -4.96 5.06
C ALA A 121 23.62 -6.35 4.55
N GLN A 122 23.48 -6.63 3.25
CA GLN A 122 23.95 -7.87 2.62
C GLN A 122 25.48 -7.90 2.44
N ASN A 123 26.15 -6.74 2.41
CA ASN A 123 27.59 -6.63 2.22
C ASN A 123 28.38 -6.40 3.51
N ALA A 124 27.73 -5.97 4.59
CA ALA A 124 28.32 -5.91 5.92
C ALA A 124 28.38 -7.33 6.53
N GLY A 125 29.59 -7.79 6.85
CA GLY A 125 29.85 -9.16 7.33
C GLY A 125 28.93 -9.65 8.46
N PRO A 126 28.71 -8.87 9.55
CA PRO A 126 27.85 -9.29 10.66
C PRO A 126 26.36 -9.39 10.32
N THR A 127 25.85 -8.56 9.41
CA THR A 127 24.42 -8.50 9.09
C THR A 127 24.04 -9.36 7.90
N ARG A 128 25.00 -9.78 7.07
CA ARG A 128 24.76 -10.58 5.86
C ARG A 128 23.89 -11.81 6.10
N VAL A 129 24.09 -12.50 7.23
CA VAL A 129 23.33 -13.70 7.62
C VAL A 129 21.84 -13.39 7.84
N LEU A 130 21.51 -12.19 8.30
CA LEU A 130 20.14 -11.76 8.56
C LEU A 130 19.37 -11.35 7.29
N PHE A 131 20.08 -10.87 6.26
CA PHE A 131 19.46 -10.24 5.08
C PHE A 131 19.63 -11.01 3.77
N SER A 132 20.21 -12.22 3.80
CA SER A 132 20.41 -13.09 2.62
C SER A 132 19.55 -14.37 2.61
N GLY A 133 18.68 -14.57 3.61
CA GLY A 133 18.00 -15.87 3.85
C GLY A 133 16.50 -15.98 3.51
N ALA A 134 15.77 -14.87 3.36
CA ALA A 134 14.30 -14.91 3.27
C ALA A 134 13.68 -13.85 2.34
N GLY A 135 12.61 -14.25 1.64
CA GLY A 135 11.72 -13.38 0.85
C GLY A 135 12.00 -13.37 -0.66
N ALA A 136 11.13 -12.70 -1.42
CA ALA A 136 11.26 -12.54 -2.88
C ALA A 136 12.56 -11.83 -3.32
N TRP A 137 13.25 -11.19 -2.36
CA TRP A 137 14.49 -10.43 -2.56
C TRP A 137 15.69 -11.07 -1.85
N SER A 138 15.63 -12.38 -1.57
CA SER A 138 16.71 -13.13 -0.89
C SER A 138 17.97 -13.33 -1.74
N GLN A 139 17.89 -13.03 -3.04
CA GLN A 139 19.06 -13.01 -3.92
C GLN A 139 19.93 -11.79 -3.60
N SER A 140 21.24 -11.91 -3.85
CA SER A 140 22.16 -10.77 -3.67
C SER A 140 21.74 -9.62 -4.57
N ILE A 141 21.42 -8.46 -3.98
CA ILE A 141 20.99 -7.27 -4.73
C ILE A 141 22.08 -6.80 -5.69
N ILE A 142 23.35 -7.08 -5.40
CA ILE A 142 24.47 -6.77 -6.31
C ILE A 142 24.30 -7.47 -7.66
N GLY A 143 23.69 -8.67 -7.68
CA GLY A 143 23.47 -9.42 -8.91
C GLY A 143 22.25 -8.98 -9.73
N PHE A 144 21.52 -7.95 -9.30
CA PHE A 144 20.29 -7.52 -9.95
C PHE A 144 20.58 -6.92 -11.33
N GLY A 145 19.80 -7.33 -12.32
CA GLY A 145 19.70 -6.62 -13.58
C GLY A 145 18.97 -5.29 -13.41
N TRP A 146 19.08 -4.41 -14.40
CA TRP A 146 18.41 -3.10 -14.37
C TRP A 146 16.89 -3.24 -14.11
N PHE A 147 16.25 -4.26 -14.68
CA PHE A 147 14.82 -4.47 -14.51
C PHE A 147 14.47 -4.92 -13.08
N ASP A 148 15.34 -5.67 -12.42
CA ASP A 148 15.10 -6.12 -11.04
C ASP A 148 15.07 -4.93 -10.08
N TYR A 149 15.92 -3.92 -10.31
CA TYR A 149 15.85 -2.65 -9.60
C TYR A 149 14.55 -1.88 -9.87
N VAL A 150 14.11 -1.81 -11.14
CA VAL A 150 12.83 -1.19 -11.49
C VAL A 150 11.68 -1.92 -10.81
N ASN A 151 11.70 -3.26 -10.81
CA ASN A 151 10.72 -4.09 -10.15
C ASN A 151 10.76 -3.93 -8.63
N ALA A 152 11.94 -3.77 -8.02
CA ALA A 152 12.09 -3.51 -6.59
C ALA A 152 11.51 -2.15 -6.18
N LEU A 153 11.67 -1.13 -7.04
CA LEU A 153 11.15 0.22 -6.81
C LEU A 153 9.62 0.31 -6.99
N LEU A 154 9.11 -0.30 -8.05
CA LEU A 154 7.72 -0.10 -8.49
C LEU A 154 6.80 -1.29 -8.23
N GLY A 155 7.35 -2.49 -8.02
CA GLY A 155 6.59 -3.72 -7.89
C GLY A 155 5.77 -4.04 -9.14
N ILE A 156 6.41 -4.20 -10.30
CA ILE A 156 5.74 -4.42 -11.59
C ILE A 156 5.30 -5.89 -11.76
N ARG A 157 6.21 -6.82 -11.50
CA ARG A 157 5.97 -8.28 -11.59
C ARG A 157 5.74 -8.92 -10.23
N SER A 158 6.18 -8.26 -9.17
CA SER A 158 6.08 -8.72 -7.79
C SER A 158 5.72 -7.55 -6.88
N ASP A 159 5.62 -7.78 -5.58
CA ASP A 159 5.55 -6.69 -4.62
C ASP A 159 6.83 -5.85 -4.66
N PRO A 160 6.73 -4.53 -4.37
CA PRO A 160 7.90 -3.69 -4.20
C PRO A 160 8.77 -4.20 -3.03
N ILE A 161 10.02 -3.76 -2.98
CA ILE A 161 11.00 -4.25 -1.99
C ILE A 161 10.53 -4.05 -0.56
N LEU A 162 9.84 -2.94 -0.28
CA LEU A 162 9.04 -2.77 0.92
C LEU A 162 7.63 -3.26 0.65
N TYR A 163 7.39 -4.53 0.98
CA TYR A 163 6.10 -5.19 0.78
C TYR A 163 4.89 -4.30 1.16
N PRO A 164 4.82 -3.67 2.35
CA PRO A 164 3.64 -2.87 2.74
C PRO A 164 3.31 -1.70 1.80
N LEU A 165 4.25 -1.24 0.98
CA LEU A 165 4.05 -0.15 0.03
C LEU A 165 3.32 -0.56 -1.26
N TRP A 166 3.03 -1.86 -1.47
CA TRP A 166 2.19 -2.32 -2.58
C TRP A 166 0.85 -1.58 -2.63
N PHE A 167 0.29 -1.24 -1.46
CA PHE A 167 -0.95 -0.49 -1.34
C PHE A 167 -0.85 0.92 -1.96
N LEU A 168 0.28 1.61 -1.80
CA LEU A 168 0.50 2.94 -2.40
C LEU A 168 0.60 2.85 -3.93
N ARG A 169 1.29 1.82 -4.44
CA ARG A 169 1.36 1.52 -5.88
C ARG A 169 -0.05 1.35 -6.46
N ASP A 170 -0.84 0.47 -5.87
CA ASP A 170 -2.19 0.17 -6.34
C ASP A 170 -3.11 1.39 -6.23
N LEU A 171 -2.96 2.18 -5.16
CA LEU A 171 -3.72 3.42 -4.99
C LEU A 171 -3.40 4.44 -6.10
N PHE A 172 -2.13 4.56 -6.47
CA PHE A 172 -1.71 5.42 -7.57
C PHE A 172 -2.21 4.89 -8.92
N LEU A 173 -2.16 3.58 -9.16
CA LEU A 173 -2.72 2.95 -10.37
C LEU A 173 -4.22 3.21 -10.49
N MET A 174 -4.99 3.13 -9.40
CA MET A 174 -6.41 3.46 -9.40
C MET A 174 -6.67 4.93 -9.75
N CYS A 175 -5.79 5.84 -9.32
CA CYS A 175 -5.86 7.25 -9.72
C CYS A 175 -5.53 7.43 -11.21
N LEU A 176 -4.56 6.69 -11.75
CA LEU A 176 -4.24 6.69 -13.19
C LEU A 176 -5.37 6.11 -14.04
N LEU A 177 -6.16 5.19 -13.51
CA LEU A 177 -7.36 4.65 -14.15
C LEU A 177 -8.59 5.57 -14.03
N ALA A 178 -8.49 6.69 -13.31
CA ALA A 178 -9.57 7.68 -13.24
C ALA A 178 -10.12 8.16 -14.61
N PRO A 179 -9.30 8.31 -15.70
CA PRO A 179 -9.82 8.66 -17.01
C PRO A 179 -10.82 7.65 -17.58
N VAL A 180 -10.74 6.37 -17.19
CA VAL A 180 -11.64 5.32 -17.66
C VAL A 180 -13.09 5.64 -17.30
N TYR A 181 -13.35 6.30 -16.17
CA TYR A 181 -14.69 6.76 -15.79
C TYR A 181 -15.31 7.75 -16.80
N PHE A 182 -14.50 8.48 -17.58
CA PHE A 182 -15.00 9.40 -18.61
C PHE A 182 -15.20 8.72 -19.96
N VAL A 183 -14.40 7.70 -20.26
CA VAL A 183 -14.40 7.04 -21.56
C VAL A 183 -15.40 5.88 -21.59
N LEU A 184 -15.53 5.12 -20.51
CA LEU A 184 -16.35 3.91 -20.47
C LEU A 184 -17.85 4.19 -20.75
N PRO A 185 -18.51 5.21 -20.14
CA PRO A 185 -19.90 5.50 -20.48
C PRO A 185 -20.09 5.91 -21.94
N ARG A 186 -19.11 6.60 -22.54
CA ARG A 186 -19.16 6.99 -23.96
C ARG A 186 -19.02 5.78 -24.89
N ILE A 187 -18.12 4.85 -24.57
CA ILE A 187 -17.97 3.59 -25.30
C ILE A 187 -19.26 2.77 -25.17
N VAL A 188 -19.79 2.62 -23.95
CA VAL A 188 -21.03 1.88 -23.71
C VAL A 188 -22.20 2.51 -24.46
N GLN A 189 -22.35 3.84 -24.44
CA GLN A 189 -23.35 4.55 -25.23
C GLN A 189 -23.13 4.39 -26.74
N HIS A 190 -21.89 4.38 -27.23
CA HIS A 190 -21.60 4.17 -28.66
C HIS A 190 -21.88 2.72 -29.11
N VAL A 191 -21.61 1.74 -28.24
CA VAL A 191 -21.82 0.30 -28.51
C VAL A 191 -23.28 -0.09 -28.36
N LEU A 192 -23.96 0.38 -27.32
CA LEU A 192 -25.38 0.07 -27.03
C LEU A 192 -26.36 1.02 -27.73
N GLY A 193 -25.92 2.23 -28.09
CA GLY A 193 -26.70 3.27 -28.76
C GLY A 193 -26.65 3.20 -30.29
N LYS A 194 -26.29 2.07 -30.88
CA LYS A 194 -26.67 1.77 -32.27
C LYS A 194 -28.14 1.35 -32.34
N ARG A 195 -29.03 2.32 -32.08
CA ARG A 195 -30.30 2.58 -32.76
C ARG A 195 -30.60 4.07 -32.64
#